data_AF-A0A3P0NBP2-F1
#
_entry.id   AF-A0A3P0NBP2-F1
#
_cell.length_a   1.000
_cell.length_b   1.000
_cell.length_c   1.000
_cell.angle_alpha   90.00
_cell.angle_beta   90.00
_cell.angle_gamma   90.00
#
_symmetry.space_group_name_H-M   'P 1'
#
loop_
_entity.id
_entity.type
_entity.pdbx_description
1 polymer ?
#
loop_
_entity_poly.entity_id
_entity_poly.type
_entity_poly.pdbx_seq_one_letter_code
_entity_poly.pdbx_strand_id
1 'polypeptide(L)'
;MARTGLTRMDVKRARDALLAQGQHTSIDAIRIALGNTGSKTTIHRYLKELEEDEGASLTRAGSLSDAIQDLVARLAARLHEEAQALVDQQAAAAAAQQQQAQSEIARLGAELATVREQLAGATAALSGEQEAHAGTRVALHQRDLDVERLTQQVRDQTERLAEQEGFRLSLEAKLVHARDALEHFRTAAREQREQEAHRHEQQVQQVQAELRQANQSAIVRQNEITQLNRDNARLVAEATAATRLARDQQAHGEALQSALNRALTDRARAEAERDAAQAAADARAVELLQVREARDSLRADLTKLAAQLEAQQQLLMDYRMRLGGADAAG
;
A
#
# COMPACT_ATOMS: atom_id res chain seq x y z
N MET A 1 -95.01 43.14 -175.70
CA MET A 1 -95.03 43.26 -174.23
C MET A 1 -93.84 44.13 -173.82
N ALA A 2 -94.11 45.27 -173.19
CA ALA A 2 -93.12 46.31 -172.89
C ALA A 2 -92.09 45.83 -171.86
N ARG A 3 -90.78 46.05 -172.13
CA ARG A 3 -89.66 45.57 -171.31
C ARG A 3 -89.40 46.55 -170.16
N THR A 4 -89.57 46.10 -168.91
CA THR A 4 -89.20 46.81 -167.68
C THR A 4 -87.68 46.86 -167.50
N GLY A 5 -87.14 48.02 -167.10
CA GLY A 5 -85.71 48.22 -166.83
C GLY A 5 -85.27 47.71 -165.45
N LEU A 6 -83.97 47.39 -165.33
CA LEU A 6 -83.31 46.81 -164.15
C LEU A 6 -83.23 47.78 -162.94
N THR A 7 -83.46 47.34 -161.69
CA THR A 7 -83.42 48.19 -160.47
C THR A 7 -82.23 47.90 -159.52
N ARG A 8 -81.84 48.88 -158.66
CA ARG A 8 -80.75 48.75 -157.68
C ARG A 8 -80.97 47.60 -156.68
N MET A 9 -82.22 47.34 -156.30
CA MET A 9 -82.57 46.27 -155.37
C MET A 9 -82.34 44.89 -155.98
N ASP A 10 -82.57 44.74 -157.29
CA ASP A 10 -82.30 43.47 -157.99
C ASP A 10 -80.80 43.18 -157.99
N VAL A 11 -79.97 44.19 -158.26
CA VAL A 11 -78.51 44.08 -158.20
C VAL A 11 -78.02 43.70 -156.80
N LYS A 12 -78.58 44.32 -155.74
CA LYS A 12 -78.25 43.97 -154.35
C LYS A 12 -78.60 42.51 -154.05
N ARG A 13 -79.80 42.07 -154.43
CA ARG A 13 -80.28 40.71 -154.17
C ARG A 13 -79.44 39.66 -154.90
N ALA A 14 -79.06 39.93 -156.15
CA ALA A 14 -78.17 39.06 -156.92
C ALA A 14 -76.75 39.01 -156.33
N ARG A 15 -76.21 40.15 -155.88
CA ARG A 15 -74.92 40.23 -155.18
C ARG A 15 -74.93 39.41 -153.88
N ASP A 16 -75.92 39.64 -153.03
CA ASP A 16 -76.02 38.99 -151.72
C ASP A 16 -76.28 37.48 -151.87
N ALA A 17 -77.02 37.05 -152.91
CA ALA A 17 -77.18 35.64 -153.24
C ALA A 17 -75.87 34.97 -153.68
N LEU A 18 -75.04 35.67 -154.49
CA LEU A 18 -73.73 35.16 -154.90
C LEU A 18 -72.73 35.11 -153.72
N LEU A 19 -72.77 36.12 -152.85
CA LEU A 19 -71.98 36.15 -151.61
C LEU A 19 -72.37 35.02 -150.66
N ALA A 20 -73.66 34.78 -150.45
CA ALA A 20 -74.15 33.66 -149.63
C ALA A 20 -73.75 32.28 -150.22
N GLN A 21 -73.57 32.20 -151.54
CA GLN A 21 -73.06 31.03 -152.24
C GLN A 21 -71.52 30.94 -152.27
N GLY A 22 -70.82 31.93 -151.69
CA GLY A 22 -69.35 31.98 -151.67
C GLY A 22 -68.70 32.22 -153.04
N GLN A 23 -69.46 32.68 -154.03
CA GLN A 23 -68.95 32.94 -155.38
C GLN A 23 -68.47 34.39 -155.54
N HIS A 24 -67.45 34.59 -156.38
CA HIS A 24 -66.87 35.91 -156.59
C HIS A 24 -67.89 36.86 -157.26
N THR A 25 -68.21 37.96 -156.60
CA THR A 25 -69.18 38.99 -157.02
C THR A 25 -68.64 39.86 -158.14
N SER A 26 -68.29 39.25 -159.28
CA SER A 26 -67.94 40.01 -160.49
C SER A 26 -69.18 40.55 -161.18
N ILE A 27 -69.03 41.65 -161.93
CA ILE A 27 -70.15 42.29 -162.64
C ILE A 27 -70.85 41.29 -163.59
N ASP A 28 -70.07 40.42 -164.23
CA ASP A 28 -70.61 39.42 -165.15
C ASP A 28 -71.33 38.30 -164.39
N ALA A 29 -70.85 37.90 -163.20
CA ALA A 29 -71.54 36.92 -162.36
C ALA A 29 -72.90 37.45 -161.87
N ILE A 30 -72.96 38.72 -161.47
CA ILE A 30 -74.22 39.37 -161.06
C ILE A 30 -75.16 39.52 -162.27
N ARG A 31 -74.64 39.82 -163.46
CA ARG A 31 -75.44 39.88 -164.68
C ARG A 31 -76.04 38.52 -165.04
N ILE A 32 -75.28 37.43 -164.86
CA ILE A 32 -75.76 36.05 -165.07
C ILE A 32 -76.86 35.72 -164.06
N ALA A 33 -76.66 36.06 -162.78
CA ALA A 33 -77.68 35.86 -161.74
C ALA A 33 -78.97 36.65 -161.99
N LEU A 34 -78.88 37.80 -162.67
CA LEU A 34 -80.00 38.62 -163.13
C LEU A 34 -80.61 38.15 -164.47
N GLY A 35 -80.26 36.96 -164.96
CA GLY A 35 -80.80 36.39 -166.19
C GLY A 35 -80.26 37.03 -167.47
N ASN A 36 -79.01 37.53 -167.45
CA ASN A 36 -78.36 38.25 -168.54
C ASN A 36 -79.05 39.57 -168.93
N THR A 37 -79.79 40.16 -168.00
CA THR A 37 -80.47 41.45 -168.17
C THR A 37 -79.66 42.58 -167.55
N GLY A 38 -79.73 43.77 -168.17
CA GLY A 38 -78.99 44.97 -167.73
C GLY A 38 -77.60 45.11 -168.36
N SER A 39 -77.19 46.34 -168.63
CA SER A 39 -75.84 46.64 -169.14
C SER A 39 -74.81 46.60 -168.00
N LYS A 40 -73.59 46.18 -168.33
CA LYS A 40 -72.47 46.03 -167.39
C LYS A 40 -72.18 47.33 -166.61
N THR A 41 -72.40 48.49 -167.23
CA THR A 41 -72.23 49.81 -166.62
C THR A 41 -73.27 50.14 -165.56
N THR A 42 -74.53 49.75 -165.74
CA THR A 42 -75.59 50.00 -164.74
C THR A 42 -75.41 49.13 -163.50
N ILE A 43 -75.01 47.87 -163.67
CA ILE A 43 -74.70 46.95 -162.56
C ILE A 43 -73.51 47.45 -161.76
N HIS A 44 -72.44 47.91 -162.42
CA HIS A 44 -71.26 48.47 -161.75
C HIS A 44 -71.57 49.72 -160.92
N ARG A 45 -72.38 50.64 -161.45
CA ARG A 45 -72.79 51.85 -160.70
C ARG A 45 -73.51 51.48 -159.40
N TYR A 46 -74.47 50.56 -159.46
CA TYR A 46 -75.23 50.14 -158.28
C TYR A 46 -74.41 49.30 -157.29
N LEU A 47 -73.40 48.55 -157.75
CA LEU A 47 -72.44 47.85 -156.90
C LEU A 47 -71.61 48.83 -156.07
N LYS A 48 -71.05 49.87 -156.71
CA LYS A 48 -70.21 50.86 -156.04
C LYS A 48 -70.97 51.63 -154.97
N GLU A 49 -72.22 52.01 -155.26
CA GLU A 49 -73.08 52.68 -154.28
C GLU A 49 -73.44 51.78 -153.07
N LEU A 50 -73.38 50.46 -153.20
CA LEU A 50 -73.64 49.53 -152.07
C LEU A 50 -72.38 49.28 -151.21
N GLU A 51 -71.19 49.34 -151.79
CA GLU A 51 -69.92 49.18 -151.07
C GLU A 51 -69.61 50.39 -150.17
N GLU A 52 -69.97 51.60 -150.60
CA GLU A 52 -69.75 52.84 -149.83
C GLU A 52 -70.59 52.90 -148.53
N ASP A 53 -71.81 52.35 -148.53
CA ASP A 53 -72.70 52.32 -147.35
C ASP A 53 -72.24 51.27 -146.30
N GLU A 54 -71.63 50.16 -146.71
CA GLU A 54 -71.17 49.09 -145.81
C GLU A 54 -69.86 49.45 -145.08
N GLY A 55 -68.97 50.24 -145.70
CA GLY A 55 -67.70 50.67 -145.10
C GLY A 55 -67.84 51.66 -143.93
N ALA A 56 -68.92 52.43 -143.87
CA ALA A 56 -69.13 53.45 -142.83
C ALA A 56 -69.69 52.87 -141.51
N SER A 57 -70.31 51.69 -141.52
CA SER A 57 -70.94 51.09 -140.34
C SER A 57 -69.96 50.30 -139.47
N LEU A 58 -68.96 49.65 -140.09
CA LEU A 58 -67.98 48.79 -139.40
C LEU A 58 -66.95 49.58 -138.56
N THR A 59 -66.65 50.83 -138.91
CA THR A 59 -65.65 51.64 -138.18
C THR A 59 -66.14 52.20 -136.85
N ARG A 60 -67.46 52.29 -136.62
CA ARG A 60 -68.04 52.79 -135.36
C ARG A 60 -68.19 51.70 -134.28
N ALA A 61 -68.33 50.44 -134.67
CA ALA A 61 -68.50 49.32 -133.74
C ALA A 61 -67.17 48.84 -133.12
N GLY A 62 -66.06 48.92 -133.87
CA GLY A 62 -64.73 48.56 -133.36
C GLY A 62 -64.22 49.50 -132.27
N SER A 63 -64.42 50.82 -132.43
CA SER A 63 -63.90 51.82 -131.47
C SER A 63 -64.56 51.77 -130.09
N LEU A 64 -65.84 51.35 -130.01
CA LEU A 64 -66.54 51.17 -128.74
C LEU A 64 -66.09 49.88 -128.02
N SER A 65 -65.84 48.80 -128.76
CA SER A 65 -65.36 47.53 -128.19
C SER A 65 -63.92 47.65 -127.66
N ASP A 66 -63.03 48.33 -128.39
CA ASP A 66 -61.64 48.55 -127.99
C ASP A 66 -61.54 49.43 -126.73
N ALA A 67 -62.38 50.46 -126.61
CA ALA A 67 -62.42 51.31 -125.43
C ALA A 67 -62.88 50.55 -124.17
N ILE A 68 -63.82 49.60 -124.30
CA ILE A 68 -64.27 48.75 -123.19
C ILE A 68 -63.18 47.75 -122.82
N GLN A 69 -62.50 47.14 -123.80
CA GLN A 69 -61.39 46.20 -123.54
C GLN A 69 -60.21 46.88 -122.82
N ASP A 70 -59.85 48.11 -123.20
CA ASP A 70 -58.79 48.88 -122.52
C ASP A 70 -59.19 49.25 -121.07
N LEU A 71 -60.47 49.55 -120.83
CA LEU A 71 -60.98 49.82 -119.47
C LEU A 71 -60.99 48.54 -118.60
N VAL A 72 -61.38 47.40 -119.18
CA VAL A 72 -61.31 46.09 -118.51
C VAL A 72 -59.86 45.67 -118.24
N ALA A 73 -58.93 45.92 -119.17
CA ALA A 73 -57.51 45.65 -118.99
C ALA A 73 -56.90 46.50 -117.86
N ARG A 74 -57.23 47.80 -117.80
CA ARG A 74 -56.84 48.69 -116.69
C ARG A 74 -57.45 48.26 -115.36
N LEU A 75 -58.71 47.83 -115.34
CA LEU A 75 -59.35 47.32 -114.13
C LEU A 75 -58.72 46.00 -113.66
N ALA A 76 -58.42 45.08 -114.58
CA ALA A 76 -57.74 43.83 -114.28
C ALA A 76 -56.31 44.07 -113.75
N ALA A 77 -55.57 45.02 -114.34
CA ALA A 77 -54.26 45.42 -113.84
C ALA A 77 -54.35 46.02 -112.44
N ARG A 78 -55.34 46.90 -112.19
CA ARG A 78 -55.57 47.50 -110.86
C ARG A 78 -55.95 46.46 -109.81
N LEU A 79 -56.85 45.53 -110.14
CA LEU A 79 -57.22 44.41 -109.27
C LEU A 79 -56.03 43.48 -108.99
N HIS A 80 -55.16 43.26 -109.98
CA HIS A 80 -53.95 42.47 -109.80
C HIS A 80 -52.94 43.18 -108.88
N GLU A 81 -52.73 44.49 -109.05
CA GLU A 81 -51.91 45.30 -108.13
C GLU A 81 -52.46 45.29 -106.71
N GLU A 82 -53.77 45.47 -106.53
CA GLU A 82 -54.42 45.44 -105.21
C GLU A 82 -54.35 44.05 -104.56
N ALA A 83 -54.57 42.98 -105.33
CA ALA A 83 -54.41 41.61 -104.85
C ALA A 83 -52.96 41.29 -104.50
N GLN A 84 -52.00 41.73 -105.32
CA GLN A 84 -50.57 41.56 -105.06
C GLN A 84 -50.15 42.33 -103.80
N ALA A 85 -50.62 43.56 -103.62
CA ALA A 85 -50.37 44.35 -102.43
C ALA A 85 -50.92 43.68 -101.15
N LEU A 86 -52.11 43.06 -101.23
CA LEU A 86 -52.65 42.27 -100.11
C LEU A 86 -51.83 41.02 -99.82
N VAL A 87 -51.38 40.30 -100.86
CA VAL A 87 -50.51 39.12 -100.71
C VAL A 87 -49.17 39.52 -100.10
N ASP A 88 -48.55 40.60 -100.57
CA ASP A 88 -47.30 41.12 -100.06
C ASP A 88 -47.44 41.59 -98.61
N GLN A 89 -48.56 42.24 -98.27
CA GLN A 89 -48.87 42.64 -96.90
C GLN A 89 -49.04 41.42 -95.96
N GLN A 90 -49.75 40.39 -96.41
CA GLN A 90 -49.92 39.15 -95.63
C GLN A 90 -48.61 38.37 -95.51
N ALA A 91 -47.80 38.31 -96.58
CA ALA A 91 -46.48 37.69 -96.56
C ALA A 91 -45.53 38.43 -95.61
N ALA A 92 -45.54 39.77 -95.61
CA ALA A 92 -44.78 40.58 -94.68
C ALA A 92 -45.23 40.38 -93.22
N ALA A 93 -46.55 40.31 -92.97
CA ALA A 93 -47.09 40.05 -91.64
C ALA A 93 -46.71 38.64 -91.15
N ALA A 94 -46.81 37.62 -92.00
CA ALA A 94 -46.41 36.25 -91.69
C ALA A 94 -44.89 36.14 -91.43
N ALA A 95 -44.07 36.80 -92.25
CA ALA A 95 -42.63 36.85 -92.06
C ALA A 95 -42.26 37.53 -90.73
N ALA A 96 -42.92 38.63 -90.38
CA ALA A 96 -42.72 39.30 -89.10
C ALA A 96 -43.13 38.41 -87.91
N GLN A 97 -44.27 37.72 -87.99
CA GLN A 97 -44.70 36.77 -86.96
C GLN A 97 -43.72 35.59 -86.83
N GLN A 98 -43.23 35.05 -87.95
CA GLN A 98 -42.25 33.97 -87.95
C GLN A 98 -40.93 34.42 -87.31
N GLN A 99 -40.47 35.63 -87.61
CA GLN A 99 -39.25 36.19 -87.03
C GLN A 99 -39.41 36.46 -85.53
N GLN A 100 -40.58 36.94 -85.09
CA GLN A 100 -40.89 37.13 -83.67
C GLN A 100 -40.96 35.78 -82.93
N ALA A 101 -41.63 34.77 -83.50
CA ALA A 101 -41.67 33.44 -82.92
C ALA A 101 -40.27 32.81 -82.82
N GLN A 102 -39.43 32.99 -83.85
CA GLN A 102 -38.05 32.51 -83.85
C GLN A 102 -37.20 33.22 -82.78
N SER A 103 -37.37 34.53 -82.58
CA SER A 103 -36.64 35.26 -81.55
C SER A 103 -37.09 34.85 -80.14
N GLU A 104 -38.39 34.61 -79.94
CA GLU A 104 -38.92 34.10 -78.67
C GLU A 104 -38.43 32.69 -78.37
N ILE A 105 -38.42 31.77 -79.36
CA ILE A 105 -37.86 30.42 -79.22
C ILE A 105 -36.37 30.49 -78.87
N ALA A 106 -35.60 31.35 -79.53
CA ALA A 106 -34.18 31.53 -79.26
C ALA A 106 -33.95 32.07 -77.82
N ARG A 107 -34.75 33.05 -77.38
CA ARG A 107 -34.68 33.60 -76.02
C ARG A 107 -35.02 32.54 -74.97
N LEU A 108 -36.13 31.82 -75.12
CA LEU A 108 -36.53 30.75 -74.20
C LEU A 108 -35.52 29.60 -74.20
N GLY A 109 -34.91 29.29 -75.35
CA GLY A 109 -33.83 28.31 -75.46
C GLY A 109 -32.59 28.71 -74.66
N ALA A 110 -32.21 29.99 -74.72
CA ALA A 110 -31.10 30.53 -73.92
C ALA A 110 -31.41 30.52 -72.43
N GLU A 111 -32.61 30.95 -72.02
CA GLU A 111 -33.06 30.91 -70.61
C GLU A 111 -33.11 29.47 -70.06
N LEU A 112 -33.58 28.50 -70.85
CA LEU A 112 -33.57 27.09 -70.46
C LEU A 112 -32.15 26.55 -70.30
N ALA A 113 -31.21 26.97 -71.16
CA ALA A 113 -29.82 26.56 -71.07
C ALA A 113 -29.17 27.09 -69.78
N THR A 114 -29.38 28.37 -69.44
CA THR A 114 -28.82 28.96 -68.21
C THR A 114 -29.39 28.32 -66.95
N VAL A 115 -30.70 28.08 -66.90
CA VAL A 115 -31.35 27.42 -65.75
C VAL A 115 -30.87 25.98 -65.60
N ARG A 116 -30.68 25.24 -66.71
CA ARG A 116 -30.12 23.88 -66.65
C ARG A 116 -28.70 23.85 -66.12
N GLU A 117 -27.87 24.80 -66.53
CA GLU A 117 -26.50 24.92 -66.03
C GLU A 117 -26.45 25.29 -64.54
N GLN A 118 -27.31 26.22 -64.10
CA GLN A 118 -27.46 26.55 -62.69
C GLN A 118 -27.95 25.35 -61.87
N LEU A 119 -28.94 24.60 -62.37
CA LEU A 119 -29.45 23.40 -61.70
C LEU A 119 -28.37 22.31 -61.59
N ALA A 120 -27.59 22.10 -62.66
CA ALA A 120 -26.48 21.16 -62.65
C ALA A 120 -25.40 21.58 -61.63
N GLY A 121 -25.03 22.86 -61.60
CA GLY A 121 -24.09 23.42 -60.63
C GLY A 121 -24.57 23.29 -59.19
N ALA A 122 -25.85 23.61 -58.92
CA ALA A 122 -26.44 23.48 -57.60
C ALA A 122 -26.53 22.02 -57.14
N THR A 123 -26.84 21.08 -58.06
CA THR A 123 -26.88 19.65 -57.76
C THR A 123 -25.49 19.12 -57.44
N ALA A 124 -24.47 19.53 -58.19
CA ALA A 124 -23.07 19.17 -57.92
C ALA A 124 -22.62 19.72 -56.56
N ALA A 125 -22.90 21.00 -56.26
CA ALA A 125 -22.58 21.60 -54.97
C ALA A 125 -23.28 20.89 -53.80
N LEU A 126 -24.57 20.55 -53.94
CA LEU A 126 -25.32 19.81 -52.94
C LEU A 126 -24.72 18.41 -52.71
N SER A 127 -24.33 17.71 -53.77
CA SER A 127 -23.67 16.39 -53.64
C SER A 127 -22.33 16.51 -52.91
N GLY A 128 -21.52 17.54 -53.21
CA GLY A 128 -20.26 17.79 -52.51
C GLY A 128 -20.44 18.09 -51.02
N GLU A 129 -21.43 18.91 -50.67
CA GLU A 129 -21.77 19.19 -49.26
C GLU A 129 -22.28 17.94 -48.53
N GLN A 130 -23.06 17.09 -49.20
CA GLN A 130 -23.52 15.82 -48.62
C GLN A 130 -22.36 14.86 -48.34
N GLU A 131 -21.40 14.75 -49.25
CA GLU A 131 -20.18 13.95 -49.06
C GLU A 131 -19.31 14.52 -47.94
N ALA A 132 -19.10 15.84 -47.91
CA ALA A 132 -18.37 16.51 -46.84
C ALA A 132 -19.05 16.30 -45.47
N HIS A 133 -20.37 16.43 -45.41
CA HIS A 133 -21.15 16.15 -44.21
C HIS A 133 -21.06 14.68 -43.79
N ALA A 134 -21.10 13.73 -44.73
CA ALA A 134 -20.92 12.32 -44.41
C ALA A 134 -19.51 12.07 -43.82
N GLY A 135 -18.48 12.69 -44.41
CA GLY A 135 -17.11 12.64 -43.91
C GLY A 135 -16.96 13.20 -42.50
N THR A 136 -17.53 14.38 -42.22
CA THR A 136 -17.49 14.99 -40.87
C THR A 136 -18.25 14.16 -39.84
N ARG A 137 -19.37 13.54 -40.20
CA ARG A 137 -20.10 12.62 -39.29
C ARG A 137 -19.25 11.40 -38.92
N VAL A 138 -18.56 10.80 -39.88
CA VAL A 138 -17.67 9.67 -39.60
C VAL A 138 -16.50 10.09 -38.71
N ALA A 139 -15.88 11.24 -39.01
CA ALA A 139 -14.78 11.77 -38.19
C ALA A 139 -15.23 12.11 -36.76
N LEU A 140 -16.43 12.69 -36.59
CA LEU A 140 -17.01 12.96 -35.28
C LEU A 140 -17.27 11.66 -34.51
N HIS A 141 -17.86 10.65 -35.15
CA HIS A 141 -18.10 9.36 -34.51
C HIS A 141 -16.80 8.68 -34.06
N GLN A 142 -15.73 8.76 -34.86
CA GLN A 142 -14.41 8.27 -34.46
C GLN A 142 -13.84 9.04 -33.26
N ARG A 143 -14.02 10.36 -33.22
CA ARG A 143 -13.62 11.19 -32.06
C ARG A 143 -14.41 10.82 -30.81
N ASP A 144 -15.71 10.56 -30.91
CA ASP A 144 -16.54 10.15 -29.78
C ASP A 144 -16.07 8.81 -29.20
N LEU A 145 -15.78 7.83 -30.07
CA LEU A 145 -15.20 6.55 -29.67
C LEU A 145 -13.82 6.72 -29.01
N ASP A 146 -12.96 7.59 -29.55
CA ASP A 146 -11.66 7.92 -28.94
C ASP A 146 -11.84 8.54 -27.55
N VAL A 147 -12.78 9.47 -27.38
CA VAL A 147 -13.07 10.13 -26.10
C VAL A 147 -13.59 9.13 -25.08
N GLU A 148 -14.51 8.24 -25.46
CA GLU A 148 -15.01 7.18 -24.58
C GLU A 148 -13.87 6.23 -24.18
N ARG A 149 -13.03 5.81 -25.13
CA ARG A 149 -11.87 4.96 -24.87
C ARG A 149 -10.88 5.62 -23.90
N LEU A 150 -10.54 6.88 -24.14
CA LEU A 150 -9.63 7.64 -23.28
C LEU A 150 -10.24 7.87 -21.90
N THR A 151 -11.53 8.17 -21.81
CA THR A 151 -12.25 8.31 -20.54
C THR A 151 -12.21 7.02 -19.73
N GLN A 152 -12.42 5.87 -20.38
CA GLN A 152 -12.32 4.56 -19.71
C GLN A 152 -10.88 4.30 -19.24
N GLN A 153 -9.87 4.58 -20.08
CA GLN A 153 -8.47 4.43 -19.68
C GLN A 153 -8.10 5.30 -18.47
N VAL A 154 -8.60 6.53 -18.41
CA VAL A 154 -8.40 7.42 -17.25
C VAL A 154 -9.06 6.85 -16.00
N ARG A 155 -10.29 6.31 -16.10
CA ARG A 155 -10.97 5.65 -14.98
C ARG A 155 -10.18 4.45 -14.47
N ASP A 156 -9.79 3.53 -15.37
CA ASP A 156 -9.03 2.33 -15.02
C ASP A 156 -7.67 2.69 -14.36
N GLN A 157 -6.99 3.72 -14.86
CA GLN A 157 -5.74 4.21 -14.27
C GLN A 157 -5.97 4.84 -12.89
N THR A 158 -7.05 5.59 -12.72
CA THR A 158 -7.41 6.21 -11.43
C THR A 158 -7.73 5.13 -10.39
N GLU A 159 -8.47 4.09 -10.76
CA GLU A 159 -8.75 2.94 -9.88
C GLU A 159 -7.46 2.22 -9.47
N ARG A 160 -6.57 1.92 -10.42
CA ARG A 160 -5.25 1.32 -10.12
C ARG A 160 -4.40 2.19 -9.21
N LEU A 161 -4.42 3.51 -9.38
CA LEU A 161 -3.72 4.44 -8.49
C LEU A 161 -4.31 4.40 -7.08
N ALA A 162 -5.64 4.41 -6.94
CA ALA A 162 -6.29 4.30 -5.65
C ALA A 162 -5.98 2.96 -4.93
N GLU A 163 -5.95 1.85 -5.67
CA GLU A 163 -5.54 0.55 -5.13
C GLU A 163 -4.08 0.56 -4.65
N GLN A 164 -3.16 1.14 -5.44
CA GLN A 164 -1.75 1.27 -5.08
C GLN A 164 -1.54 2.17 -3.87
N GLU A 165 -2.27 3.28 -3.77
CA GLU A 165 -2.27 4.16 -2.60
C GLU A 165 -2.78 3.43 -1.36
N GLY A 166 -3.88 2.67 -1.48
CA GLY A 166 -4.39 1.83 -0.40
C GLY A 166 -3.39 0.76 0.04
N PHE A 167 -2.71 0.11 -0.90
CA PHE A 167 -1.65 -0.86 -0.59
C PHE A 167 -0.46 -0.19 0.12
N ARG A 168 -0.03 1.00 -0.33
CA ARG A 168 1.04 1.78 0.31
C ARG A 168 0.67 2.13 1.75
N LEU A 169 -0.53 2.66 1.98
CA LEU A 169 -1.00 3.00 3.33
C LEU A 169 -1.07 1.76 4.24
N SER A 170 -1.53 0.62 3.71
CA SER A 170 -1.52 -0.64 4.45
C SER A 170 -0.10 -1.08 4.83
N LEU A 171 0.86 -0.94 3.91
CA LEU A 171 2.26 -1.27 4.15
C LEU A 171 2.89 -0.34 5.19
N GLU A 172 2.63 0.97 5.09
CA GLU A 172 3.07 1.97 6.08
C GLU A 172 2.50 1.66 7.47
N ALA A 173 1.20 1.33 7.57
CA ALA A 173 0.60 0.92 8.84
C ALA A 173 1.26 -0.34 9.43
N LYS A 174 1.54 -1.36 8.59
CA LYS A 174 2.29 -2.56 9.03
C LYS A 174 3.70 -2.22 9.51
N LEU A 175 4.39 -1.30 8.84
CA LEU A 175 5.72 -0.85 9.25
C LEU A 175 5.70 -0.09 10.58
N VAL A 176 4.69 0.77 10.78
CA VAL A 176 4.48 1.45 12.07
C VAL A 176 4.22 0.44 13.17
N HIS A 177 3.30 -0.52 12.98
CA HIS A 177 3.04 -1.56 13.97
C HIS A 177 4.27 -2.43 14.27
N ALA A 178 5.07 -2.78 13.26
CA ALA A 178 6.32 -3.51 13.45
C ALA A 178 7.34 -2.70 14.25
N ARG A 179 7.43 -1.39 14.00
CA ARG A 179 8.27 -0.47 14.77
C ARG A 179 7.80 -0.36 16.22
N ASP A 180 6.52 -0.12 16.44
CA ASP A 180 5.93 0.00 17.79
C ASP A 180 6.15 -1.30 18.58
N ALA A 181 5.93 -2.46 17.95
CA ALA A 181 6.21 -3.76 18.56
C ALA A 181 7.69 -3.89 18.96
N LEU A 182 8.63 -3.49 18.10
CA LEU A 182 10.06 -3.50 18.42
C LEU A 182 10.41 -2.52 19.55
N GLU A 183 9.78 -1.35 19.60
CA GLU A 183 9.94 -0.39 20.68
C GLU A 183 9.43 -0.99 22.00
N HIS A 184 8.27 -1.63 22.00
CA HIS A 184 7.75 -2.36 23.17
C HIS A 184 8.65 -3.51 23.62
N PHE A 185 9.22 -4.29 22.70
CA PHE A 185 10.19 -5.33 23.05
C PHE A 185 11.46 -4.74 23.65
N ARG A 186 11.96 -3.62 23.11
CA ARG A 186 13.14 -2.94 23.65
C ARG A 186 12.88 -2.36 25.04
N THR A 187 11.73 -1.73 25.26
CA THR A 187 11.37 -1.21 26.59
C THR A 187 11.18 -2.35 27.58
N ALA A 188 10.46 -3.41 27.22
CA ALA A 188 10.27 -4.57 28.09
C ALA A 188 11.60 -5.26 28.44
N ALA A 189 12.50 -5.43 27.46
CA ALA A 189 13.82 -6.01 27.71
C ALA A 189 14.68 -5.11 28.62
N ARG A 190 14.56 -3.78 28.49
CA ARG A 190 15.24 -2.83 29.37
C ARG A 190 14.68 -2.90 30.79
N GLU A 191 13.36 -2.86 30.95
CA GLU A 191 12.68 -2.99 32.25
C GLU A 191 13.02 -4.31 32.93
N GLN A 192 13.08 -5.42 32.18
CA GLN A 192 13.48 -6.71 32.72
C GLN A 192 14.92 -6.65 33.28
N ARG A 193 15.87 -6.10 32.52
CA ARG A 193 17.26 -5.95 33.00
C ARG A 193 17.36 -5.03 34.21
N GLU A 194 16.60 -3.94 34.24
CA GLU A 194 16.55 -3.04 35.39
C GLU A 194 15.99 -3.75 36.63
N GLN A 195 14.93 -4.56 36.49
CA GLN A 195 14.39 -5.38 37.56
C GLN A 195 15.38 -6.44 38.06
N GLU A 196 16.07 -7.14 37.15
CA GLU A 196 17.12 -8.10 37.49
C GLU A 196 18.28 -7.42 38.22
N ALA A 197 18.73 -6.25 37.75
CA ALA A 197 19.76 -5.46 38.41
C ALA A 197 19.34 -5.06 39.83
N HIS A 198 18.11 -4.58 40.03
CA HIS A 198 17.59 -4.26 41.37
C HIS A 198 17.52 -5.49 42.28
N ARG A 199 17.08 -6.64 41.77
CA ARG A 199 17.07 -7.90 42.55
C ARG A 199 18.48 -8.32 42.94
N HIS A 200 19.44 -8.24 42.03
CA HIS A 200 20.84 -8.54 42.32
C HIS A 200 21.44 -7.56 43.32
N GLU A 201 21.15 -6.27 43.20
CA GLU A 201 21.59 -5.26 44.16
C GLU A 201 21.04 -5.55 45.57
N GLN A 202 19.76 -5.91 45.68
CA GLN A 202 19.14 -6.32 46.95
C GLN A 202 19.82 -7.58 47.54
N GLN A 203 20.08 -8.60 46.72
CA GLN A 203 20.80 -9.81 47.15
C GLN A 203 22.21 -9.49 47.64
N VAL A 204 22.95 -8.64 46.93
CA VAL A 204 24.29 -8.19 47.34
C VAL A 204 24.22 -7.45 48.67
N GLN A 205 23.27 -6.53 48.85
CA GLN A 205 23.07 -5.82 50.12
C GLN A 205 22.73 -6.78 51.27
N GLN A 206 21.89 -7.77 51.04
CA GLN A 206 21.55 -8.80 52.02
C GLN A 206 22.80 -9.61 52.42
N VAL A 207 23.55 -10.14 51.46
CA VAL A 207 24.78 -10.90 51.74
C VAL A 207 25.82 -10.03 52.45
N GLN A 208 25.95 -8.76 52.09
CA GLN A 208 26.82 -7.82 52.81
C GLN A 208 26.36 -7.60 54.26
N ALA A 209 25.06 -7.53 54.51
CA ALA A 209 24.52 -7.43 55.87
C ALA A 209 24.77 -8.71 56.68
N GLU A 210 24.54 -9.88 56.10
CA GLU A 210 24.83 -11.19 56.70
C GLU A 210 26.33 -11.35 56.99
N LEU A 211 27.21 -10.93 56.07
CA LEU A 211 28.65 -10.93 56.28
C LEU A 211 29.07 -10.00 57.42
N ARG A 212 28.48 -8.80 57.51
CA ARG A 212 28.71 -7.89 58.66
C ARG A 212 28.26 -8.52 59.98
N GLN A 213 27.09 -9.16 60.00
CA GLN A 213 26.57 -9.85 61.19
C GLN A 213 27.45 -11.05 61.59
N ALA A 214 27.88 -11.87 60.63
CA ALA A 214 28.77 -13.00 60.86
C ALA A 214 30.14 -12.54 61.40
N ASN A 215 30.72 -11.49 60.82
CA ASN A 215 31.96 -10.88 61.31
C ASN A 215 31.80 -10.33 62.74
N GLN A 216 30.68 -9.65 63.03
CA GLN A 216 30.40 -9.18 64.40
C GLN A 216 30.28 -10.35 65.38
N SER A 217 29.58 -11.42 65.00
CA SER A 217 29.47 -12.64 65.81
C SER A 217 30.84 -13.29 66.04
N ALA A 218 31.68 -13.38 65.00
CA ALA A 218 33.04 -13.91 65.10
C ALA A 218 33.91 -13.07 66.05
N ILE A 219 33.80 -11.74 66.00
CA ILE A 219 34.50 -10.84 66.94
C ILE A 219 34.05 -11.11 68.39
N VAL A 220 32.74 -11.24 68.62
CA VAL A 220 32.21 -11.56 69.97
C VAL A 220 32.74 -12.91 70.45
N ARG A 221 32.67 -13.97 69.62
CA ARG A 221 33.23 -15.29 69.95
C ARG A 221 34.73 -15.25 70.21
N GLN A 222 35.49 -14.49 69.44
CA GLN A 222 36.94 -14.33 69.66
C GLN A 222 37.23 -13.63 70.99
N ASN A 223 36.43 -12.64 71.37
CA ASN A 223 36.54 -11.99 72.68
C ASN A 223 36.19 -12.96 73.82
N GLU A 224 35.13 -13.76 73.68
CA GLU A 224 34.77 -14.83 74.64
C GLU A 224 35.91 -15.85 74.79
N ILE A 225 36.47 -16.35 73.69
CA ILE A 225 37.61 -17.28 73.70
C ILE A 225 38.82 -16.64 74.41
N THR A 226 39.09 -15.37 74.14
CA THR A 226 40.21 -14.65 74.77
C THR A 226 39.99 -14.50 76.28
N GLN A 227 38.76 -14.21 76.71
CA GLN A 227 38.41 -14.17 78.13
C GLN A 227 38.55 -15.54 78.79
N LEU A 228 37.98 -16.59 78.19
CA LEU A 228 38.13 -17.97 78.69
C LEU A 228 39.59 -18.42 78.76
N ASN A 229 40.43 -18.03 77.80
CA ASN A 229 41.87 -18.32 77.84
C ASN A 229 42.57 -17.61 79.01
N ARG A 230 42.18 -16.37 79.33
CA ARG A 230 42.70 -15.66 80.53
C ARG A 230 42.24 -16.35 81.81
N ASP A 231 40.97 -16.73 81.88
CA ASP A 231 40.41 -17.43 83.04
C ASP A 231 41.06 -18.82 83.21
N ASN A 232 41.27 -19.55 82.12
CA ASN A 232 42.02 -20.82 82.14
C ASN A 232 43.47 -20.62 82.61
N ALA A 233 44.17 -19.60 82.11
CA ALA A 233 45.53 -19.29 82.56
C ALA A 233 45.55 -18.96 84.07
N ARG A 234 44.55 -18.22 84.56
CA ARG A 234 44.37 -17.91 85.98
C ARG A 234 44.10 -19.18 86.80
N LEU A 235 43.16 -20.03 86.37
CA LEU A 235 42.85 -21.30 87.04
C LEU A 235 44.05 -22.24 87.07
N VAL A 236 44.85 -22.29 86.00
CA VAL A 236 46.12 -23.05 85.98
C VAL A 236 47.12 -22.48 87.00
N ALA A 237 47.24 -21.15 87.10
CA ALA A 237 48.07 -20.52 88.12
C ALA A 237 47.57 -20.81 89.55
N GLU A 238 46.26 -20.75 89.79
CA GLU A 238 45.65 -21.08 91.07
C GLU A 238 45.83 -22.58 91.41
N ALA A 239 45.64 -23.48 90.45
CA ALA A 239 45.83 -24.92 90.62
C ALA A 239 47.31 -25.27 90.88
N THR A 240 48.26 -24.63 90.20
CA THR A 240 49.68 -24.82 90.46
C THR A 240 50.09 -24.27 91.83
N ALA A 241 49.54 -23.12 92.25
CA ALA A 241 49.74 -22.60 93.60
C ALA A 241 49.13 -23.51 94.67
N ALA A 242 47.91 -24.00 94.47
CA ALA A 242 47.25 -24.95 95.37
C ALA A 242 48.04 -26.27 95.45
N THR A 243 48.56 -26.77 94.32
CA THR A 243 49.44 -27.96 94.29
C THR A 243 50.73 -27.72 95.07
N ARG A 244 51.33 -26.52 94.97
CA ARG A 244 52.51 -26.14 95.78
C ARG A 244 52.16 -26.10 97.26
N LEU A 245 51.08 -25.43 97.65
CA LEU A 245 50.62 -25.38 99.03
C LEU A 245 50.33 -26.78 99.59
N ALA A 246 49.70 -27.66 98.79
CA ALA A 246 49.46 -29.05 99.18
C ALA A 246 50.77 -29.82 99.36
N ARG A 247 51.77 -29.62 98.48
CA ARG A 247 53.10 -30.21 98.64
C ARG A 247 53.82 -29.67 99.88
N ASP A 248 53.74 -28.37 100.14
CA ASP A 248 54.36 -27.75 101.32
C ASP A 248 53.69 -28.24 102.62
N GLN A 249 52.35 -28.35 102.63
CA GLN A 249 51.59 -28.95 103.73
C GLN A 249 51.91 -30.43 103.90
N GLN A 250 52.06 -31.19 102.82
CA GLN A 250 52.46 -32.59 102.87
C GLN A 250 53.89 -32.71 103.44
N ALA A 251 54.84 -31.91 102.96
CA ALA A 251 56.20 -31.87 103.49
C ALA A 251 56.24 -31.45 104.97
N HIS A 252 55.41 -30.49 105.37
CA HIS A 252 55.26 -30.08 106.76
C HIS A 252 54.63 -31.19 107.62
N GLY A 253 53.62 -31.88 107.08
CA GLY A 253 53.01 -33.06 107.69
C GLY A 253 54.01 -34.19 107.86
N GLU A 254 54.83 -34.49 106.85
CA GLU A 254 55.92 -35.47 106.92
C GLU A 254 56.99 -35.06 107.94
N ALA A 255 57.33 -33.76 108.02
CA ALA A 255 58.25 -33.23 109.02
C ALA A 255 57.70 -33.34 110.45
N LEU A 256 56.42 -32.99 110.66
CA LEU A 256 55.72 -33.17 111.93
C LEU A 256 55.60 -34.64 112.30
N GLN A 257 55.29 -35.51 111.35
CA GLN A 257 55.25 -36.96 111.55
C GLN A 257 56.64 -37.48 111.94
N SER A 258 57.70 -37.02 111.27
CA SER A 258 59.09 -37.33 111.62
C SER A 258 59.44 -36.85 113.04
N ALA A 259 59.03 -35.62 113.41
CA ALA A 259 59.25 -35.06 114.73
C ALA A 259 58.46 -35.80 115.82
N LEU A 260 57.21 -36.17 115.56
CA LEU A 260 56.38 -36.99 116.44
C LEU A 260 57.00 -38.39 116.61
N ASN A 261 57.44 -39.01 115.52
CA ASN A 261 58.13 -40.30 115.58
C ASN A 261 59.40 -40.19 116.42
N ARG A 262 60.20 -39.13 116.28
CA ARG A 262 61.36 -38.87 117.15
C ARG A 262 60.95 -38.72 118.62
N ALA A 263 59.93 -37.92 118.90
CA ALA A 263 59.42 -37.72 120.26
C ALA A 263 58.86 -39.03 120.86
N LEU A 264 58.20 -39.87 120.07
CA LEU A 264 57.75 -41.20 120.49
C LEU A 264 58.93 -42.13 120.75
N THR A 265 59.97 -42.11 119.91
CA THR A 265 61.21 -42.89 120.18
C THR A 265 61.94 -42.38 121.41
N ASP A 266 61.99 -41.07 121.63
CA ASP A 266 62.60 -40.47 122.83
C ASP A 266 61.78 -40.78 124.08
N ARG A 267 60.44 -40.78 123.98
CA ARG A 267 59.55 -41.24 125.04
C ARG A 267 59.73 -42.72 125.33
N ALA A 268 59.80 -43.58 124.31
CA ALA A 268 60.04 -45.01 124.48
C ALA A 268 61.43 -45.27 125.10
N ARG A 269 62.45 -44.47 124.76
CA ARG A 269 63.76 -44.50 125.42
C ARG A 269 63.65 -44.07 126.89
N ALA A 270 62.96 -42.99 127.19
CA ALA A 270 62.77 -42.51 128.56
C ALA A 270 61.92 -43.49 129.41
N GLU A 271 60.93 -44.15 128.82
CA GLU A 271 60.16 -45.23 129.46
C GLU A 271 61.06 -46.45 129.70
N ALA A 272 61.87 -46.87 128.73
CA ALA A 272 62.84 -47.95 128.92
C ALA A 272 63.92 -47.63 129.97
N GLU A 273 64.40 -46.37 130.01
CA GLU A 273 65.31 -45.89 131.07
C GLU A 273 64.63 -45.89 132.44
N ARG A 274 63.35 -45.52 132.52
CA ARG A 274 62.54 -45.64 133.75
C ARG A 274 62.37 -47.08 134.17
N ASP A 275 61.98 -47.97 133.28
CA ASP A 275 61.78 -49.39 133.56
C ASP A 275 63.10 -50.05 133.98
N ALA A 276 64.21 -49.69 133.34
CA ALA A 276 65.55 -50.13 133.75
C ALA A 276 65.94 -49.60 135.13
N ALA A 277 65.63 -48.33 135.43
CA ALA A 277 65.85 -47.74 136.76
C ALA A 277 64.97 -48.40 137.83
N GLN A 278 63.72 -48.75 137.49
CA GLN A 278 62.78 -49.46 138.35
C GLN A 278 63.28 -50.89 138.63
N ALA A 279 63.68 -51.63 137.58
CA ALA A 279 64.26 -52.96 137.71
C ALA A 279 65.57 -52.95 138.53
N ALA A 280 66.41 -51.92 138.36
CA ALA A 280 67.61 -51.72 139.16
C ALA A 280 67.28 -51.38 140.63
N ALA A 281 66.20 -50.63 140.88
CA ALA A 281 65.73 -50.35 142.23
C ALA A 281 65.17 -51.62 142.91
N ASP A 282 64.41 -52.44 142.17
CA ASP A 282 63.89 -53.72 142.65
C ASP A 282 65.03 -54.73 142.91
N ALA A 283 66.02 -54.81 142.03
CA ALA A 283 67.22 -55.61 142.23
C ALA A 283 68.00 -55.17 143.48
N ARG A 284 68.15 -53.85 143.70
CA ARG A 284 68.74 -53.30 144.92
C ARG A 284 67.89 -53.59 146.16
N ALA A 285 66.57 -53.62 146.05
CA ALA A 285 65.69 -53.98 147.15
C ALA A 285 65.85 -55.47 147.54
N VAL A 286 66.01 -56.35 146.55
CA VAL A 286 66.33 -57.77 146.75
C VAL A 286 67.72 -57.94 147.37
N GLU A 287 68.74 -57.24 146.88
CA GLU A 287 70.08 -57.25 147.51
C GLU A 287 70.03 -56.73 148.95
N LEU A 288 69.27 -55.68 149.23
CA LEU A 288 69.08 -55.17 150.60
C LEU A 288 68.39 -56.18 151.52
N LEU A 289 67.45 -56.97 150.99
CA LEU A 289 66.83 -58.08 151.73
C LEU A 289 67.85 -59.18 152.01
N GLN A 290 68.64 -59.58 151.02
CA GLN A 290 69.71 -60.57 151.19
C GLN A 290 70.78 -60.12 152.18
N VAL A 291 71.18 -58.83 152.15
CA VAL A 291 72.11 -58.25 153.12
C VAL A 291 71.50 -58.20 154.52
N ARG A 292 70.19 -57.94 154.65
CA ARG A 292 69.50 -58.00 155.94
C ARG A 292 69.46 -59.43 156.48
N GLU A 293 69.13 -60.41 155.65
CA GLU A 293 69.13 -61.83 156.02
C GLU A 293 70.53 -62.31 156.41
N ALA A 294 71.56 -61.96 155.64
CA ALA A 294 72.96 -62.27 155.94
C ALA A 294 73.45 -61.57 157.22
N ARG A 295 73.01 -60.33 157.46
CA ARG A 295 73.29 -59.62 158.72
C ARG A 295 72.59 -60.32 159.89
N ASP A 296 71.36 -60.75 159.72
CA ASP A 296 70.59 -61.38 160.80
C ASP A 296 71.13 -62.80 161.11
N SER A 297 71.63 -63.53 160.10
CA SER A 297 72.37 -64.79 160.31
C SER A 297 73.71 -64.55 161.00
N LEU A 298 74.48 -63.53 160.60
CA LEU A 298 75.74 -63.17 161.25
C LEU A 298 75.53 -62.72 162.70
N ARG A 299 74.39 -62.06 162.97
CA ARG A 299 73.99 -61.65 164.31
C ARG A 299 73.60 -62.86 165.16
N ALA A 300 72.96 -63.87 164.58
CA ALA A 300 72.68 -65.15 165.24
C ALA A 300 73.96 -65.96 165.50
N ASP A 301 74.96 -65.88 164.63
CA ASP A 301 76.27 -66.52 164.84
C ASP A 301 77.07 -65.79 165.93
N LEU A 302 77.01 -64.46 165.99
CA LEU A 302 77.63 -63.67 167.06
C LEU A 302 76.99 -63.92 168.43
N THR A 303 75.67 -64.12 168.52
CA THR A 303 75.05 -64.51 169.80
C THR A 303 75.41 -65.94 170.20
N LYS A 304 75.59 -66.86 169.25
CA LYS A 304 76.13 -68.21 169.50
C LYS A 304 77.57 -68.17 169.99
N LEU A 305 78.43 -67.37 169.37
CA LEU A 305 79.82 -67.18 169.77
C LEU A 305 79.94 -66.49 171.12
N ALA A 306 79.09 -65.49 171.41
CA ALA A 306 79.02 -64.87 172.73
C ALA A 306 78.62 -65.88 173.82
N ALA A 307 77.63 -66.74 173.55
CA ALA A 307 77.24 -67.81 174.47
C ALA A 307 78.34 -68.89 174.64
N GLN A 308 79.13 -69.18 173.61
CA GLN A 308 80.29 -70.07 173.70
C GLN A 308 81.44 -69.46 174.50
N LEU A 309 81.66 -68.15 174.39
CA LEU A 309 82.69 -67.43 175.13
C LEU A 309 82.32 -67.26 176.61
N GLU A 310 81.04 -67.03 176.92
CA GLU A 310 80.54 -67.05 178.31
C GLU A 310 80.66 -68.45 178.94
N ALA A 311 80.38 -69.52 178.18
CA ALA A 311 80.57 -70.90 178.64
C ALA A 311 82.06 -71.25 178.88
N GLN A 312 82.97 -70.74 178.05
CA GLN A 312 84.42 -70.91 178.23
C GLN A 312 84.97 -70.09 179.41
N GLN A 313 84.41 -68.90 179.68
CA GLN A 313 84.78 -68.09 180.83
C GLN A 313 84.25 -68.67 182.16
N GLN A 314 83.08 -69.32 182.16
CA GLN A 314 82.58 -70.06 183.33
C GLN A 314 83.42 -71.32 183.63
N LEU A 315 83.87 -72.06 182.61
CA LEU A 315 84.79 -73.21 182.76
C LEU A 315 86.17 -72.80 183.31
N LEU A 316 86.68 -71.62 182.94
CA LEU A 316 87.96 -71.08 183.44
C LEU A 316 87.89 -70.56 184.88
N MET A 317 86.74 -70.03 185.32
CA MET A 317 86.53 -69.69 186.72
C MET A 317 86.41 -70.93 187.62
N ASP A 318 85.76 -72.00 187.15
CA ASP A 318 85.65 -73.26 187.88
C ASP A 318 86.99 -74.03 187.97
N TYR A 319 87.87 -73.91 186.98
CA TYR A 319 89.22 -74.48 187.03
C TYR A 319 90.17 -73.73 187.97
N ARG A 320 90.00 -72.41 188.14
CA ARG A 320 90.82 -71.59 189.05
C ARG A 320 90.49 -71.79 190.53
N MET A 321 89.31 -72.29 190.87
CA MET A 321 88.88 -72.50 192.25
C MET A 321 89.27 -73.87 192.85
N ARG A 322 89.83 -74.82 192.07
CA ARG A 322 90.02 -76.22 192.52
C ARG A 322 91.45 -76.75 192.70
N LEU A 323 92.53 -76.05 192.36
CA LEU A 323 93.89 -76.58 192.54
C LEU A 323 94.95 -75.51 192.97
N GLY A 324 95.17 -75.40 194.30
CA GLY A 324 96.44 -74.98 194.93
C GLY A 324 96.46 -73.63 195.68
N GLY A 325 96.52 -73.53 197.01
CA GLY A 325 96.56 -74.58 198.04
C GLY A 325 97.93 -75.21 198.30
N ALA A 326 99.04 -74.49 198.08
CA ALA A 326 100.35 -74.57 198.78
C ALA A 326 101.35 -73.58 198.12
N ASP A 327 101.44 -72.38 198.72
CA ASP A 327 102.53 -71.37 198.83
C ASP A 327 103.76 -71.37 197.89
N ALA A 328 104.46 -70.28 197.57
CA ALA A 328 104.32 -68.82 197.66
C ALA A 328 105.59 -68.19 197.00
N ALA A 329 105.55 -66.87 196.71
CA ALA A 329 106.64 -65.94 196.35
C ALA A 329 106.95 -65.75 194.85
N GLY A 330 106.68 -64.52 194.37
CA GLY A 330 106.97 -64.00 193.02
C GLY A 330 105.82 -63.22 192.43
#